data_AF-A0A7S2ADB0-F1
#
_entry.id   AF-A0A7S2ADB0-F1
#
_cell.length_a   1.000
_cell.length_b   1.000
_cell.length_c   1.000
_cell.angle_alpha   90.00
_cell.angle_beta   90.00
_cell.angle_gamma   90.00
#
_symmetry.space_group_name_H-M   'P 1'
#
loop_
_entity.id
_entity.type
_entity.pdbx_description
1 polymer ?
#
loop_
_entity_poly.entity_id
_entity_poly.type
_entity_poly.pdbx_seq_one_letter_code
_entity_poly.pdbx_strand_id
1 'polypeptide(L)'
;CIVIGLLAGIAVGKTTEYFTSFDHAPVISIKDQGHTGPATVVIQGLSVGMFSCVPCAIILAVSILVCAWLDGGYGIAIASVGMLATLGITLASDAYGPVADNAGGLAELANLDAAVRRKTDSLDALGNTTAAVGKGFAIGSAVLTSLSLLAAFKDQVALAPGAFDVCDPVVLAGLLLGAMLPFLFAALTMLSVGKAAGQIIQEVRRQFREVTNAKGMTLMSAIRRASAGEEIPPEEDVMPDSDRCVALATRAAIEEMFAPAMFAILSPLIIGFLVGPRCLMGALAGSIVSGCVLAIAMA
;
A
#
# COMPACT_ATOMS: atom_id res chain seq x y z
N CYS A 1 17.13 -22.97 -2.69
CA CYS A 1 16.77 -21.54 -2.56
C CYS A 1 15.49 -21.16 -3.31
N ILE A 2 15.33 -21.49 -4.61
CA ILE A 2 14.08 -21.21 -5.36
C ILE A 2 12.83 -21.69 -4.61
N VAL A 3 12.80 -22.97 -4.23
CA VAL A 3 11.67 -23.57 -3.51
C VAL A 3 11.42 -22.87 -2.17
N ILE A 4 12.48 -22.46 -1.47
CA ILE A 4 12.37 -21.72 -0.20
C ILE A 4 11.70 -20.36 -0.44
N GLY A 5 12.14 -19.63 -1.46
CA GLY A 5 11.53 -18.35 -1.85
C GLY A 5 10.06 -18.49 -2.23
N LEU A 6 9.71 -19.53 -2.99
CA LEU A 6 8.32 -19.83 -3.34
C LEU A 6 7.46 -20.11 -2.09
N LEU A 7 7.94 -20.99 -1.19
CA LEU A 7 7.24 -21.31 0.05
C LEU A 7 7.13 -20.09 0.97
N ALA A 8 8.16 -19.25 1.03
CA ALA A 8 8.14 -17.99 1.76
C ALA A 8 7.06 -17.05 1.22
N GLY A 9 6.96 -16.92 -0.11
CA GLY A 9 5.89 -16.14 -0.74
C GLY A 9 4.51 -16.64 -0.37
N ILE A 10 4.27 -17.95 -0.48
CA ILE A 10 3.00 -18.57 -0.10
C ILE A 10 2.69 -18.32 1.38
N ALA A 11 3.67 -18.46 2.26
CA ALA A 11 3.51 -18.23 3.69
C ALA A 11 3.20 -16.77 4.01
N VAL A 12 3.88 -15.82 3.36
CA VAL A 12 3.57 -14.38 3.45
C VAL A 12 2.13 -14.13 2.99
N GLY A 13 1.74 -14.64 1.81
CA GLY A 13 0.39 -14.47 1.30
C GLY A 13 -0.70 -15.04 2.23
N LYS A 14 -0.51 -16.25 2.77
CA LYS A 14 -1.44 -16.85 3.73
C LYS A 14 -1.53 -16.07 5.04
N THR A 15 -0.41 -15.51 5.48
CA THR A 15 -0.39 -14.65 6.66
C THR A 15 -1.14 -13.34 6.37
N THR A 16 -0.89 -12.71 5.23
CA THR A 16 -1.59 -11.49 4.83
C THR A 16 -3.10 -11.71 4.71
N GLU A 17 -3.53 -12.82 4.11
CA GLU A 17 -4.94 -13.23 4.05
C GLU A 17 -5.56 -13.31 5.47
N TYR A 18 -4.87 -13.94 6.43
CA TYR A 18 -5.35 -14.05 7.81
C TYR A 18 -5.56 -12.68 8.49
N PHE A 19 -4.72 -11.68 8.20
CA PHE A 19 -4.82 -10.35 8.80
C PHE A 19 -5.77 -9.39 8.06
N THR A 20 -6.23 -9.74 6.84
CA THR A 20 -7.01 -8.83 5.98
C THR A 20 -8.36 -9.38 5.54
N SER A 21 -8.60 -10.68 5.65
CA SER A 21 -9.91 -11.29 5.39
C SER A 21 -10.88 -11.06 6.55
N PHE A 22 -12.13 -10.71 6.21
CA PHE A 22 -13.22 -10.50 7.17
C PHE A 22 -13.67 -11.79 7.89
N ASP A 23 -13.27 -12.97 7.40
CA ASP A 23 -13.58 -14.26 8.02
C ASP A 23 -12.69 -14.57 9.23
N HIS A 24 -11.63 -13.78 9.45
CA HIS A 24 -10.59 -14.09 10.41
C HIS A 24 -10.62 -13.15 11.63
N ALA A 25 -10.14 -13.67 12.75
CA ALA A 25 -10.16 -13.00 14.05
C ALA A 25 -9.58 -11.56 14.05
N PRO A 26 -8.47 -11.25 13.33
CA PRO A 26 -7.92 -9.90 13.34
C PRO A 26 -8.90 -8.84 12.81
N VAL A 27 -9.53 -9.08 11.65
CA VAL A 27 -10.48 -8.12 11.05
C VAL A 27 -11.79 -8.08 11.83
N ILE A 28 -12.26 -9.23 12.32
CA ILE A 28 -13.43 -9.30 13.21
C ILE A 28 -13.20 -8.43 14.46
N SER A 29 -11.99 -8.48 15.04
CA SER A 29 -11.66 -7.65 16.22
C SER A 29 -11.74 -6.15 15.94
N ILE A 30 -11.36 -5.70 14.73
CA ILE A 30 -11.48 -4.29 14.31
C ILE A 30 -12.95 -3.91 14.16
N LYS A 31 -13.73 -4.76 13.48
CA LYS A 31 -15.17 -4.57 13.27
C LYS A 31 -15.91 -4.47 14.61
N ASP A 32 -15.56 -5.31 15.59
CA ASP A 32 -16.20 -5.31 16.91
C ASP A 32 -15.91 -4.01 17.70
N GLN A 33 -14.76 -3.35 17.46
CA GLN A 33 -14.51 -2.01 18.00
C GLN A 33 -15.41 -0.93 17.39
N GLY A 34 -16.09 -1.21 16.27
CA GLY A 34 -17.08 -0.31 15.69
C GLY A 34 -18.23 0.03 16.65
N HIS A 35 -18.51 -0.85 17.63
CA HIS A 35 -19.52 -0.60 18.66
C HIS A 35 -19.12 0.50 19.66
N THR A 36 -17.82 0.76 19.83
CA THR A 36 -17.29 1.74 20.80
C THR A 36 -16.91 3.07 20.16
N GLY A 37 -16.71 3.10 18.83
CA GLY A 37 -16.63 4.32 18.03
C GLY A 37 -15.44 4.36 17.05
N PRO A 38 -15.30 5.44 16.26
CA PRO A 38 -14.24 5.52 15.24
C PRO A 38 -12.81 5.48 15.82
N ALA A 39 -12.60 6.05 17.02
CA ALA A 39 -11.28 6.12 17.63
C ALA A 39 -10.72 4.72 18.00
N THR A 40 -11.56 3.86 18.57
CA THR A 40 -11.18 2.49 18.94
C THR A 40 -10.96 1.61 17.72
N VAL A 41 -11.73 1.80 16.63
CA VAL A 41 -11.50 1.16 15.33
C VAL A 41 -10.11 1.50 14.79
N VAL A 42 -9.72 2.78 14.81
CA VAL A 42 -8.39 3.21 14.34
C VAL A 42 -7.27 2.62 15.21
N ILE A 43 -7.42 2.64 16.54
CA ILE A 43 -6.45 2.06 17.46
C ILE A 43 -6.27 0.56 17.20
N GLN A 44 -7.38 -0.18 17.07
CA GLN A 44 -7.36 -1.61 16.81
C GLN A 44 -6.75 -1.92 15.44
N GLY A 45 -7.11 -1.16 14.40
CA GLY A 45 -6.55 -1.31 13.06
C GLY A 45 -5.04 -1.10 13.03
N LEU A 46 -4.54 -0.02 13.65
CA LEU A 46 -3.10 0.23 13.78
C LEU A 46 -2.38 -0.90 14.53
N SER A 47 -2.98 -1.39 15.62
CA SER A 47 -2.42 -2.50 16.40
C SER A 47 -2.34 -3.79 15.58
N VAL A 48 -3.42 -4.14 14.86
CA VAL A 48 -3.46 -5.32 13.99
C VAL A 48 -2.43 -5.22 12.87
N GLY A 49 -2.27 -4.05 12.25
CA GLY A 49 -1.23 -3.79 11.25
C GLY A 49 0.17 -4.05 11.81
N MET A 50 0.48 -3.54 13.00
CA MET A 50 1.77 -3.81 13.67
C MET A 50 1.97 -5.30 14.00
N PHE A 51 0.92 -6.02 14.42
CA PHE A 51 1.00 -7.46 14.66
C PHE A 51 1.25 -8.27 13.39
N SER A 52 0.68 -7.85 12.25
CA SER A 52 0.85 -8.53 10.96
C SER A 52 2.31 -8.59 10.49
N CYS A 53 3.14 -7.64 10.95
CA CYS A 53 4.56 -7.57 10.61
C CYS A 53 5.38 -8.73 11.20
N VAL A 54 4.98 -9.26 12.36
CA VAL A 54 5.75 -10.28 13.10
C VAL A 54 5.96 -11.55 12.27
N PRO A 55 4.89 -12.25 11.83
CA PRO A 55 5.06 -13.47 11.04
C PRO A 55 5.78 -13.21 9.71
N CYS A 56 5.45 -12.12 9.01
CA CYS A 56 6.11 -11.77 7.75
C CYS A 56 7.62 -11.57 7.92
N ALA A 57 8.05 -10.81 8.94
CA ALA A 57 9.46 -10.57 9.23
C ALA A 57 10.19 -11.88 9.59
N ILE A 58 9.56 -12.76 10.38
CA ILE A 58 10.13 -14.07 10.72
C ILE A 58 10.29 -14.95 9.47
N ILE A 59 9.28 -15.03 8.61
CA ILE A 59 9.32 -15.82 7.37
C ILE A 59 10.47 -15.35 6.48
N LEU A 60 10.60 -14.03 6.28
CA LEU A 60 11.69 -13.46 5.48
C LEU A 60 13.05 -13.69 6.11
N ALA A 61 13.20 -13.49 7.42
CA ALA A 61 14.47 -13.72 8.13
C ALA A 61 14.92 -15.18 8.03
N VAL A 62 14.02 -16.14 8.26
CA VAL A 62 14.31 -17.57 8.11
C VAL A 62 14.71 -17.87 6.66
N SER A 63 13.98 -17.34 5.68
CA SER A 63 14.27 -17.56 4.27
C SER A 63 15.66 -17.04 3.87
N ILE A 64 16.02 -15.85 4.36
CA ILE A 64 17.35 -15.25 4.16
C ILE A 64 18.43 -16.14 4.77
N LEU A 65 18.30 -16.51 6.05
CA LEU A 65 19.31 -17.29 6.76
C LEU A 65 19.52 -18.68 6.14
N VAL A 66 18.44 -19.38 5.78
CA VAL A 66 18.53 -20.70 5.16
C VAL A 66 19.15 -20.61 3.77
N CYS A 67 18.75 -19.63 2.95
CA CYS A 67 19.33 -19.47 1.61
C CYS A 67 20.80 -19.02 1.66
N ALA A 68 21.14 -18.16 2.61
CA ALA A 68 22.52 -17.74 2.87
C ALA A 68 23.41 -18.91 3.29
N TRP A 69 22.88 -19.81 4.13
CA TRP A 69 23.60 -21.03 4.53
C TRP A 69 23.84 -21.99 3.37
N LEU A 70 22.89 -22.11 2.44
CA LEU A 70 23.00 -23.01 1.30
C LEU A 70 23.96 -22.51 0.21
N ASP A 71 23.87 -21.23 -0.16
CA ASP A 71 24.61 -20.70 -1.31
C ASP A 71 24.90 -19.19 -1.21
N GLY A 72 25.05 -18.68 0.02
CA GLY A 72 25.41 -17.30 0.29
C GLY A 72 24.48 -16.27 -0.35
N GLY A 73 25.07 -15.18 -0.86
CA GLY A 73 24.34 -14.09 -1.51
C GLY A 73 23.58 -14.50 -2.77
N TYR A 74 24.15 -15.44 -3.55
CA TYR A 74 23.48 -15.96 -4.74
C TYR A 74 22.23 -16.76 -4.38
N GLY A 75 22.29 -17.55 -3.30
CA GLY A 75 21.13 -18.24 -2.75
C GLY A 75 19.98 -17.30 -2.43
N ILE A 76 20.26 -16.15 -1.81
CA ILE A 76 19.25 -15.12 -1.50
C ILE A 76 18.64 -14.53 -2.78
N ALA A 77 19.48 -14.21 -3.77
CA ALA A 77 19.03 -13.65 -5.05
C ALA A 77 18.07 -14.60 -5.78
N ILE A 78 18.42 -15.88 -5.85
CA ILE A 78 17.61 -16.90 -6.48
C ILE A 78 16.35 -17.24 -5.66
N ALA A 79 16.36 -17.05 -4.34
CA ALA A 79 15.13 -17.13 -3.54
C ALA A 79 14.14 -16.02 -3.91
N SER A 80 14.61 -14.80 -4.17
CA SER A 80 13.74 -13.72 -4.67
C SER A 80 13.04 -14.11 -5.98
N VAL A 81 13.79 -14.66 -6.93
CA VAL A 81 13.23 -15.19 -8.19
C VAL A 81 12.18 -16.27 -7.92
N GLY A 82 12.44 -17.17 -6.96
CA GLY A 82 11.48 -18.20 -6.55
C GLY A 82 10.18 -17.64 -5.97
N MET A 83 10.25 -16.57 -5.18
CA MET A 83 9.07 -15.89 -4.64
C MET A 83 8.22 -15.27 -5.74
N LEU A 84 8.84 -14.77 -6.82
CA LEU A 84 8.18 -14.17 -7.97
C LEU A 84 7.86 -15.18 -9.09
N ALA A 85 8.18 -16.47 -8.94
CA ALA A 85 7.96 -17.47 -9.98
C ALA A 85 6.47 -17.62 -10.36
N THR A 86 5.57 -17.32 -9.42
CA THR A 86 4.11 -17.33 -9.62
C THR A 86 3.54 -15.93 -9.86
N LEU A 87 4.37 -14.94 -10.21
CA LEU A 87 3.93 -13.55 -10.37
C LEU A 87 2.73 -13.41 -11.31
N GLY A 88 2.66 -14.20 -12.39
CA GLY A 88 1.53 -14.15 -13.33
C GLY A 88 0.17 -14.44 -12.69
N ILE A 89 0.07 -15.46 -11.82
CA ILE A 89 -1.18 -15.77 -11.12
C ILE A 89 -1.44 -14.76 -9.98
N THR A 90 -0.40 -14.31 -9.28
CA THR A 90 -0.53 -13.30 -8.21
C THR A 90 -1.03 -11.97 -8.76
N LEU A 91 -0.47 -11.49 -9.88
CA LEU A 91 -0.92 -10.26 -10.55
C LEU A 91 -2.33 -10.40 -11.10
N ALA A 92 -2.70 -11.56 -11.66
CA ALA A 92 -4.07 -11.79 -12.12
C ALA A 92 -5.07 -11.73 -10.95
N SER A 93 -4.69 -12.27 -9.79
CA SER A 93 -5.52 -12.20 -8.58
C SER A 93 -5.60 -10.79 -7.98
N ASP A 94 -4.52 -10.00 -8.05
CA ASP A 94 -4.50 -8.61 -7.58
C ASP A 94 -5.37 -7.72 -8.50
N ALA A 95 -5.18 -7.85 -9.83
CA ALA A 95 -5.95 -7.11 -10.83
C ALA A 95 -7.45 -7.46 -10.84
N TYR A 96 -7.83 -8.62 -10.33
CA TYR A 96 -9.23 -9.00 -10.17
C TYR A 96 -10.00 -8.06 -9.23
N GLY A 97 -9.37 -7.56 -8.15
CA GLY A 97 -10.04 -6.70 -7.17
C GLY A 97 -10.61 -5.41 -7.77
N PRO A 98 -9.79 -4.56 -8.41
CA PRO A 98 -10.27 -3.34 -9.06
C PRO A 98 -11.31 -3.57 -10.16
N VAL A 99 -11.31 -4.75 -10.82
CA VAL A 99 -12.34 -5.10 -11.80
C VAL A 99 -13.68 -5.38 -11.10
N ALA A 100 -13.66 -6.08 -9.96
CA ALA A 100 -14.85 -6.35 -9.16
C ALA A 100 -15.45 -5.08 -8.54
N ASP A 101 -14.61 -4.18 -8.02
CA ASP A 101 -15.01 -2.88 -7.47
C ASP A 101 -15.72 -2.03 -8.54
N ASN A 102 -15.10 -1.86 -9.71
CA ASN A 102 -15.71 -1.13 -10.83
C ASN A 102 -17.03 -1.76 -11.31
N ALA A 103 -17.12 -3.10 -11.32
CA ALA A 103 -18.37 -3.78 -11.66
C ALA A 103 -19.48 -3.47 -10.64
N GLY A 104 -19.15 -3.39 -9.35
CA GLY A 104 -20.09 -2.96 -8.31
C GLY A 104 -20.51 -1.50 -8.48
N GLY A 105 -19.57 -0.60 -8.76
CA GLY A 105 -19.86 0.81 -9.04
C GLY A 105 -20.79 0.99 -10.24
N LEU A 106 -20.55 0.27 -11.34
CA LEU A 106 -21.43 0.28 -12.50
C LEU A 106 -22.81 -0.32 -12.20
N ALA A 107 -22.89 -1.37 -11.38
CA ALA A 107 -24.17 -1.94 -10.98
C ALA A 107 -25.03 -0.95 -10.17
N GLU A 108 -24.40 -0.16 -9.30
CA GLU A 108 -25.06 0.90 -8.53
C GLU A 108 -25.50 2.06 -9.45
N LEU A 109 -24.61 2.56 -10.31
CA LEU A 109 -24.88 3.67 -11.23
C LEU A 109 -25.95 3.32 -12.28
N ALA A 110 -26.06 2.05 -12.66
CA ALA A 110 -27.09 1.56 -13.59
C ALA A 110 -28.39 1.12 -12.90
N ASN A 111 -28.51 1.31 -11.57
CA ASN A 111 -29.67 0.92 -10.77
C ASN A 111 -30.09 -0.54 -10.99
N LEU A 112 -29.13 -1.45 -11.05
CA LEU A 112 -29.39 -2.88 -11.20
C LEU A 112 -29.98 -3.48 -9.92
N ASP A 113 -30.57 -4.67 -10.02
CA ASP A 113 -31.15 -5.36 -8.88
C ASP A 113 -30.14 -5.53 -7.73
N ALA A 114 -30.62 -5.42 -6.49
CA ALA A 114 -29.79 -5.53 -5.29
C ALA A 114 -29.06 -6.87 -5.18
N ALA A 115 -29.55 -7.94 -5.82
CA ALA A 115 -28.82 -9.20 -5.89
C ALA A 115 -27.52 -9.10 -6.71
N VAL A 116 -27.45 -8.22 -7.72
CA VAL A 116 -26.22 -7.94 -8.47
C VAL A 116 -25.22 -7.23 -7.57
N ARG A 117 -25.66 -6.17 -6.86
CA ARG A 117 -24.80 -5.43 -5.91
C ARG A 117 -24.24 -6.32 -4.81
N ARG A 118 -25.08 -7.17 -4.19
CA ARG A 118 -24.63 -8.15 -3.18
C ARG A 118 -23.57 -9.13 -3.71
N LYS A 119 -23.68 -9.54 -4.97
CA LYS A 119 -22.68 -10.40 -5.61
C LYS A 119 -21.38 -9.62 -5.80
N THR A 120 -21.42 -8.41 -6.37
CA THR A 120 -20.22 -7.60 -6.60
C THR A 120 -19.55 -7.19 -5.29
N ASP A 121 -20.29 -6.90 -4.23
CA ASP A 121 -19.73 -6.62 -2.89
C ASP A 121 -18.97 -7.82 -2.33
N SER A 122 -19.48 -9.04 -2.55
CA SER A 122 -18.79 -10.26 -2.14
C SER A 122 -17.48 -10.48 -2.93
N LEU A 123 -17.48 -10.10 -4.21
CA LEU A 123 -16.30 -10.18 -5.09
C LEU A 123 -15.26 -9.11 -4.73
N ASP A 124 -15.69 -7.89 -4.42
CA ASP A 124 -14.84 -6.78 -3.99
C ASP A 124 -14.19 -7.06 -2.63
N ALA A 125 -14.96 -7.60 -1.67
CA ALA A 125 -14.42 -8.00 -0.37
C ALA A 125 -13.28 -9.04 -0.52
N LEU A 126 -13.43 -10.01 -1.43
CA LEU A 126 -12.34 -10.93 -1.79
C LEU A 126 -11.19 -10.20 -2.48
N GLY A 127 -11.50 -9.27 -3.39
CA GLY A 127 -10.56 -8.39 -4.10
C GLY A 127 -9.62 -7.64 -3.15
N ASN A 128 -10.16 -7.08 -2.07
CA ASN A 128 -9.41 -6.35 -1.05
C ASN A 128 -8.38 -7.24 -0.34
N THR A 129 -8.75 -8.49 -0.02
CA THR A 129 -7.81 -9.47 0.54
C THR A 129 -6.74 -9.86 -0.49
N THR A 130 -7.10 -10.10 -1.75
CA THR A 130 -6.14 -10.48 -2.80
C THR A 130 -5.16 -9.35 -3.13
N ALA A 131 -5.60 -8.09 -3.09
CA ALA A 131 -4.75 -6.94 -3.26
C ALA A 131 -3.71 -6.83 -2.15
N ALA A 132 -4.12 -7.05 -0.89
CA ALA A 132 -3.19 -7.09 0.23
C ALA A 132 -2.17 -8.23 0.09
N VAL A 133 -2.61 -9.43 -0.31
CA VAL A 133 -1.71 -10.56 -0.61
C VAL A 133 -0.69 -10.19 -1.69
N GLY A 134 -1.14 -9.51 -2.76
CA GLY A 134 -0.27 -8.97 -3.82
C GLY A 134 0.79 -8.02 -3.27
N LYS A 135 0.40 -7.05 -2.43
CA LYS A 135 1.34 -6.15 -1.73
C LYS A 135 2.33 -6.90 -0.86
N GLY A 136 1.88 -7.89 -0.09
CA GLY A 136 2.75 -8.73 0.76
C GLY A 136 3.83 -9.45 -0.03
N PHE A 137 3.46 -10.04 -1.17
CA PHE A 137 4.39 -10.65 -2.12
C PHE A 137 5.39 -9.64 -2.70
N ALA A 138 4.91 -8.46 -3.11
CA ALA A 138 5.77 -7.40 -3.63
C ALA A 138 6.79 -6.93 -2.58
N ILE A 139 6.37 -6.75 -1.33
CA ILE A 139 7.25 -6.32 -0.24
C ILE A 139 8.29 -7.41 0.07
N GLY A 140 7.86 -8.67 0.22
CA GLY A 140 8.76 -9.78 0.52
C GLY A 140 9.85 -9.98 -0.54
N SER A 141 9.46 -9.93 -1.82
CA SER A 141 10.40 -10.05 -2.94
C SER A 141 11.30 -8.82 -3.08
N ALA A 142 10.78 -7.62 -2.77
CA ALA A 142 11.59 -6.40 -2.73
C ALA A 142 12.70 -6.49 -1.67
N VAL A 143 12.43 -7.07 -0.48
CA VAL A 143 13.46 -7.27 0.56
C VAL A 143 14.57 -8.20 0.08
N LEU A 144 14.21 -9.38 -0.46
CA LEU A 144 15.20 -10.36 -0.94
C LEU A 144 16.02 -9.81 -2.13
N THR A 145 15.36 -9.10 -3.04
CA THR A 145 16.03 -8.46 -4.18
C THR A 145 16.95 -7.34 -3.72
N SER A 146 16.50 -6.49 -2.79
CA SER A 146 17.29 -5.37 -2.27
C SER A 146 18.53 -5.86 -1.53
N LEU A 147 18.46 -6.97 -0.81
CA LEU A 147 19.63 -7.58 -0.17
C LEU A 147 20.67 -8.06 -1.20
N SER A 148 20.21 -8.56 -2.34
CA SER A 148 21.07 -8.96 -3.46
C SER A 148 21.73 -7.76 -4.15
N LEU A 149 20.97 -6.68 -4.35
CA LEU A 149 21.49 -5.41 -4.86
C LEU A 149 22.48 -4.77 -3.88
N LEU A 150 22.24 -4.88 -2.57
CA LEU A 150 23.14 -4.39 -1.53
C LEU A 150 24.47 -5.16 -1.55
N ALA A 151 24.43 -6.48 -1.74
CA ALA A 151 25.64 -7.29 -1.92
C ALA A 151 26.40 -6.90 -3.19
N ALA A 152 25.71 -6.69 -4.32
CA ALA A 152 26.33 -6.23 -5.56
C ALA A 152 26.96 -4.84 -5.42
N PHE A 153 26.28 -3.91 -4.74
CA PHE A 153 26.83 -2.58 -4.44
C PHE A 153 28.09 -2.67 -3.58
N LYS A 154 28.04 -3.48 -2.52
CA LYS A 154 29.20 -3.72 -1.63
C LYS A 154 30.43 -4.17 -2.41
N ASP A 155 30.25 -5.08 -3.37
CA ASP A 155 31.34 -5.60 -4.20
C ASP A 155 31.84 -4.54 -5.20
N GLN A 156 30.95 -3.73 -5.77
CA GLN A 156 31.29 -2.67 -6.72
C GLN A 156 32.11 -1.52 -6.12
N VAL A 157 31.85 -1.15 -4.86
CA VAL A 157 32.60 -0.07 -4.18
C VAL A 157 34.01 -0.53 -3.76
N ALA A 158 34.26 -1.84 -3.72
CA ALA A 158 35.59 -2.43 -3.46
C ALA A 158 36.28 -1.89 -2.18
N LEU A 159 35.51 -1.64 -1.12
CA LEU A 159 36.06 -1.23 0.17
C LEU A 159 36.72 -2.40 0.89
N ALA A 160 37.63 -2.08 1.82
CA ALA A 160 38.30 -3.08 2.64
C ALA A 160 37.30 -3.99 3.40
N PRO A 161 37.66 -5.27 3.65
CA PRO A 161 36.87 -6.14 4.50
C PRO A 161 36.59 -5.49 5.87
N GLY A 162 35.34 -5.51 6.32
CA GLY A 162 34.92 -4.85 7.57
C GLY A 162 34.57 -3.37 7.45
N ALA A 163 34.64 -2.76 6.25
CA ALA A 163 34.27 -1.35 6.04
C ALA A 163 32.78 -1.02 6.27
N PHE A 164 31.95 -2.03 6.53
CA PHE A 164 30.50 -1.92 6.77
C PHE A 164 30.11 -2.43 8.16
N ASP A 165 31.02 -2.38 9.12
CA ASP A 165 30.72 -2.68 10.51
C ASP A 165 29.64 -1.72 11.03
N VAL A 166 28.58 -2.26 11.63
CA VAL A 166 27.50 -1.45 12.23
C VAL A 166 28.01 -0.66 13.43
N CYS A 167 29.13 -1.07 14.04
CA CYS A 167 29.82 -0.30 15.07
C CYS A 167 30.56 0.93 14.52
N ASP A 168 30.77 1.04 13.20
CA ASP A 168 31.33 2.24 12.58
C ASP A 168 30.31 3.38 12.64
N PRO A 169 30.68 4.56 13.21
CA PRO A 169 29.74 5.67 13.36
C PRO A 169 29.12 6.17 12.05
N VAL A 170 29.85 6.09 10.93
CA VAL A 170 29.36 6.54 9.61
C VAL A 170 28.30 5.57 9.08
N VAL A 171 28.52 4.27 9.27
CA VAL A 171 27.55 3.22 8.90
C VAL A 171 26.31 3.30 9.78
N LEU A 172 26.46 3.46 11.09
CA LEU A 172 25.34 3.58 12.03
C LEU A 172 24.51 4.84 11.77
N ALA A 173 25.16 5.98 11.51
CA ALA A 173 24.46 7.21 11.11
C ALA A 173 23.68 7.01 9.81
N GLY A 174 24.29 6.34 8.83
CA GLY A 174 23.61 5.92 7.61
C GLY A 174 22.38 5.08 7.90
N LEU A 175 22.50 4.07 8.77
CA LEU A 175 21.39 3.18 9.16
C LEU A 175 20.20 3.95 9.73
N LEU A 176 20.46 4.91 10.63
CA LEU A 176 19.42 5.76 11.21
C LEU A 176 18.75 6.65 10.15
N LEU A 177 19.54 7.29 9.29
CA LEU A 177 19.02 8.11 8.19
C LEU A 177 18.17 7.27 7.24
N GLY A 178 18.66 6.09 6.87
CA GLY A 178 17.95 5.12 6.04
C GLY A 178 16.63 4.67 6.64
N ALA A 179 16.63 4.33 7.93
CA ALA A 179 15.44 3.88 8.63
C ALA A 179 14.33 4.94 8.66
N MET A 180 14.70 6.22 8.66
CA MET A 180 13.77 7.35 8.60
C MET A 180 13.16 7.54 7.19
N LEU A 181 13.87 7.21 6.10
CA LEU A 181 13.42 7.53 4.74
C LEU A 181 12.01 7.01 4.41
N PRO A 182 11.65 5.74 4.72
CA PRO A 182 10.30 5.24 4.46
C PRO A 182 9.21 5.98 5.24
N PHE A 183 9.48 6.39 6.49
CA PHE A 183 8.52 7.16 7.29
C PHE A 183 8.30 8.56 6.71
N LEU A 184 9.37 9.23 6.27
CA LEU A 184 9.25 10.53 5.63
C LEU A 184 8.52 10.41 4.29
N PHE A 185 8.82 9.40 3.49
CA PHE A 185 8.10 9.13 2.24
C PHE A 185 6.61 8.90 2.50
N ALA A 186 6.26 8.04 3.46
CA ALA A 186 4.88 7.78 3.84
C ALA A 186 4.17 9.05 4.32
N ALA A 187 4.81 9.86 5.17
CA ALA A 187 4.26 11.13 5.64
C ALA A 187 3.98 12.12 4.50
N LEU A 188 4.92 12.27 3.55
CA LEU A 188 4.73 13.13 2.37
C LEU A 188 3.52 12.64 1.56
N THR A 189 3.44 11.35 1.26
CA THR A 189 2.30 10.79 0.49
C THR A 189 0.96 10.94 1.22
N MET A 190 0.92 10.75 2.55
CA MET A 190 -0.30 10.90 3.34
C MET A 190 -0.76 12.37 3.39
N LEU A 191 0.16 13.32 3.53
CA LEU A 191 -0.17 14.75 3.49
C LEU A 191 -0.72 15.15 2.12
N SER A 192 -0.13 14.66 1.03
CA SER A 192 -0.60 14.88 -0.33
C SER A 192 -2.02 14.37 -0.55
N VAL A 193 -2.31 13.13 -0.13
CA VAL A 193 -3.67 12.57 -0.17
C VAL A 193 -4.65 13.39 0.67
N GLY A 194 -4.25 13.81 1.87
CA GLY A 194 -5.10 14.63 2.75
C GLY A 194 -5.50 15.97 2.13
N LYS A 195 -4.56 16.66 1.47
CA LYS A 195 -4.86 17.91 0.73
C LYS A 195 -5.83 17.65 -0.43
N ALA A 196 -5.56 16.65 -1.26
CA ALA A 196 -6.38 16.31 -2.42
C ALA A 196 -7.81 15.92 -2.01
N ALA A 197 -7.94 15.07 -0.98
CA ALA A 197 -9.23 14.70 -0.41
C ALA A 197 -9.99 15.91 0.14
N GLY A 198 -9.30 16.84 0.81
CA GLY A 198 -9.89 18.09 1.28
C GLY A 198 -10.48 18.94 0.16
N GLN A 199 -9.79 19.06 -0.98
CA GLN A 199 -10.28 19.78 -2.16
C GLN A 199 -11.51 19.12 -2.76
N ILE A 200 -11.50 17.79 -2.91
CA ILE A 200 -12.64 17.02 -3.41
C ILE A 200 -13.85 17.19 -2.49
N ILE A 201 -13.67 17.10 -1.16
CA ILE A 201 -14.75 17.29 -0.18
C ILE A 201 -15.36 18.69 -0.31
N GLN A 202 -14.54 19.73 -0.46
CA GLN A 202 -15.03 21.10 -0.64
C GLN A 202 -15.81 21.26 -1.95
N GLU A 203 -15.34 20.65 -3.04
CA GLU A 203 -16.02 20.66 -4.33
C GLU A 203 -17.35 19.90 -4.29
N VAL A 204 -17.40 18.70 -3.71
CA VAL A 204 -18.66 17.95 -3.55
C VAL A 204 -19.66 18.73 -2.67
N ARG A 205 -19.20 19.34 -1.58
CA ARG A 205 -20.04 20.21 -0.74
C ARG A 205 -20.52 21.47 -1.46
N ARG A 206 -19.73 21.99 -2.40
CA ARG A 206 -20.13 23.09 -3.29
C ARG A 206 -21.23 22.61 -4.23
N GLN A 207 -21.03 21.49 -4.91
CA GLN A 207 -22.01 20.93 -5.85
C GLN A 207 -23.35 20.62 -5.17
N PHE A 208 -23.33 20.03 -3.96
CA PHE A 208 -24.54 19.81 -3.17
C PHE A 208 -25.34 21.08 -2.90
N ARG A 209 -24.68 22.23 -2.74
CA ARG A 209 -25.34 23.51 -2.44
C ARG A 209 -25.73 24.30 -3.68
N GLU A 210 -24.90 24.29 -4.71
CA GLU A 210 -24.98 25.23 -5.83
C GLU A 210 -25.49 24.61 -7.14
N VAL A 211 -25.24 23.32 -7.39
CA VAL A 211 -25.68 22.68 -8.64
C VAL A 211 -27.18 22.44 -8.54
N THR A 212 -27.91 22.92 -9.54
CA THR A 212 -29.37 22.88 -9.61
C THR A 212 -29.84 22.42 -10.97
N ASN A 213 -31.04 21.81 -11.02
CA ASN A 213 -31.73 21.51 -12.27
C ASN A 213 -32.50 22.73 -12.80
N ALA A 214 -33.17 22.58 -13.96
CA ALA A 214 -33.99 23.62 -14.58
C ALA A 214 -35.15 24.13 -13.70
N LYS A 215 -35.57 23.37 -12.68
CA LYS A 215 -36.63 23.74 -11.72
C LYS A 215 -36.07 24.39 -10.44
N GLY A 216 -34.76 24.65 -10.38
CA GLY A 216 -34.11 25.26 -9.22
C GLY A 216 -33.90 24.32 -8.02
N MET A 217 -34.11 23.02 -8.20
CA MET A 217 -33.87 22.02 -7.17
C MET A 217 -32.37 21.74 -7.05
N THR A 218 -31.83 21.75 -5.84
CA THR A 218 -30.40 21.50 -5.60
C THR A 218 -30.06 20.02 -5.62
N LEU A 219 -28.81 19.70 -5.94
CA LEU A 219 -28.31 18.33 -5.87
C LEU A 219 -28.50 17.71 -4.46
N MET A 220 -28.31 18.50 -3.40
CA MET A 220 -28.55 18.01 -2.03
C MET A 220 -30.02 17.67 -1.76
N SER A 221 -30.97 18.47 -2.26
CA SER A 221 -32.39 18.18 -2.02
C SER A 221 -32.84 16.97 -2.84
N ALA A 222 -32.30 16.79 -4.05
CA ALA A 222 -32.50 15.57 -4.83
C ALA A 222 -31.98 14.35 -4.06
N ILE A 223 -30.71 14.34 -3.64
CA ILE A 223 -30.13 13.23 -2.88
C ILE A 223 -30.93 12.91 -1.60
N ARG A 224 -31.44 13.92 -0.89
CA ARG A 224 -32.27 13.71 0.31
C ARG A 224 -33.59 13.02 0.02
N ARG A 225 -34.28 13.38 -1.08
CA ARG A 225 -35.54 12.72 -1.50
C ARG A 225 -35.27 11.27 -1.94
N ALA A 226 -34.24 11.06 -2.75
CA ALA A 226 -33.82 9.72 -3.15
C ALA A 226 -33.46 8.85 -1.93
N SER A 227 -32.74 9.40 -0.95
CA SER A 227 -32.39 8.70 0.30
C SER A 227 -33.61 8.38 1.18
N ALA A 228 -34.72 9.10 1.01
CA ALA A 228 -35.99 8.83 1.67
C ALA A 228 -36.84 7.79 0.93
N GLY A 229 -36.37 7.29 -0.22
CA GLY A 229 -37.07 6.31 -1.06
C GLY A 229 -38.02 6.92 -2.08
N GLU A 230 -37.97 8.24 -2.31
CA GLU A 230 -38.73 8.88 -3.39
C GLU A 230 -38.01 8.68 -4.73
N GLU A 231 -38.73 8.18 -5.74
CA GLU A 231 -38.23 8.17 -7.11
C GLU A 231 -38.18 9.59 -7.66
N ILE A 232 -37.01 9.98 -8.20
CA ILE A 232 -36.82 11.28 -8.84
C ILE A 232 -37.05 11.11 -10.34
N PRO A 233 -38.05 11.79 -10.91
CA PRO A 233 -38.26 11.77 -12.36
C PRO A 233 -37.01 12.28 -13.08
N PRO A 234 -36.68 11.77 -14.28
CA PRO A 234 -35.51 12.22 -15.05
C PRO A 234 -35.49 13.75 -15.30
N GLU A 235 -36.66 14.39 -15.42
CA GLU A 235 -36.77 15.84 -15.56
C GLU A 235 -36.49 16.65 -14.27
N GLU A 236 -36.46 15.99 -13.11
CA GLU A 236 -36.12 16.58 -11.81
C GLU A 236 -34.73 16.16 -11.31
N ASP A 237 -34.05 15.30 -12.06
CA ASP A 237 -32.71 14.87 -11.71
C ASP A 237 -31.70 16.02 -11.83
N VAL A 238 -30.67 15.98 -11.00
CA VAL A 238 -29.62 16.99 -10.95
C VAL A 238 -28.30 16.29 -11.25
N MET A 239 -27.79 16.46 -12.46
CA MET A 239 -26.53 15.83 -12.87
C MET A 239 -25.32 16.46 -12.14
N PRO A 240 -24.51 15.68 -11.40
CA PRO A 240 -23.30 16.19 -10.78
C PRO A 240 -22.20 16.45 -11.82
N ASP A 241 -21.32 17.40 -11.52
CA ASP A 241 -20.15 17.71 -12.35
C ASP A 241 -18.98 16.81 -11.94
N SER A 242 -18.97 15.61 -12.53
CA SER A 242 -17.92 14.61 -12.29
C SER A 242 -16.58 15.02 -12.91
N ASP A 243 -16.60 15.72 -14.05
CA ASP A 243 -15.39 16.17 -14.76
C ASP A 243 -14.54 17.07 -13.88
N ARG A 244 -15.18 17.95 -13.10
CA ARG A 244 -14.48 18.82 -12.16
C ARG A 244 -13.82 18.06 -11.02
N CYS A 245 -14.47 17.03 -10.48
CA CYS A 245 -13.86 16.14 -9.48
C CYS A 245 -12.65 15.39 -10.08
N VAL A 246 -12.78 14.88 -11.30
CA VAL A 246 -11.69 14.21 -12.03
C VAL A 246 -10.53 15.17 -12.28
N ALA A 247 -10.80 16.40 -12.72
CA ALA A 247 -9.77 17.41 -12.99
C ALA A 247 -9.00 17.79 -11.71
N LEU A 248 -9.69 17.97 -10.59
CA LEU A 248 -9.06 18.24 -9.29
C LEU A 248 -8.16 17.08 -8.84
N ALA A 249 -8.68 15.86 -8.88
CA ALA A 249 -7.91 14.67 -8.50
C ALA A 249 -6.68 14.49 -9.40
N THR A 250 -6.84 14.67 -10.73
CA THR A 250 -5.77 14.56 -11.71
C THR A 250 -4.67 15.59 -11.47
N ARG A 251 -5.05 16.85 -11.29
CA ARG A 251 -4.10 17.94 -11.05
C ARG A 251 -3.33 17.73 -9.75
N ALA A 252 -4.04 17.40 -8.67
CA ALA A 252 -3.42 17.14 -7.37
C ALA A 252 -2.45 15.95 -7.42
N ALA A 253 -2.82 14.86 -8.11
CA ALA A 253 -1.96 13.70 -8.26
C ALA A 253 -0.64 14.04 -8.98
N ILE A 254 -0.70 14.82 -10.06
CA ILE A 254 0.50 15.23 -10.81
C ILE A 254 1.38 16.19 -10.02
N GLU A 255 0.78 17.20 -9.37
CA GLU A 255 1.53 18.20 -8.60
C GLU A 255 2.19 17.58 -7.35
N GLU A 256 1.48 16.72 -6.64
CA GLU A 256 1.95 16.17 -5.37
C GLU A 256 2.85 14.93 -5.52
N MET A 257 2.81 14.19 -6.64
CA MET A 257 3.71 13.04 -6.89
C MET A 257 5.19 13.45 -7.00
N PHE A 258 5.47 14.69 -7.39
CA PHE A 258 6.83 15.15 -7.66
C PHE A 258 7.73 15.08 -6.41
N ALA A 259 7.23 15.53 -5.26
CA ALA A 259 8.04 15.62 -4.04
C ALA A 259 8.49 14.24 -3.51
N PRO A 260 7.60 13.24 -3.33
CA PRO A 260 8.01 11.88 -2.93
C PRO A 260 8.93 11.22 -3.95
N ALA A 261 8.68 11.41 -5.26
CA ALA A 261 9.50 10.81 -6.32
C ALA A 261 10.94 11.38 -6.33
N MET A 262 11.07 12.71 -6.29
CA MET A 262 12.37 13.36 -6.20
C MET A 262 13.10 12.99 -4.91
N PHE A 263 12.39 12.90 -3.79
CA PHE A 263 12.97 12.47 -2.52
C PHE A 263 13.56 11.06 -2.62
N ALA A 264 12.82 10.10 -3.17
CA ALA A 264 13.30 8.72 -3.32
C ALA A 264 14.54 8.61 -4.22
N ILE A 265 14.60 9.38 -5.31
CA ILE A 265 15.73 9.37 -6.25
C ILE A 265 16.94 10.12 -5.70
N LEU A 266 16.74 11.29 -5.10
CA LEU A 266 17.83 12.15 -4.65
C LEU A 266 18.46 11.66 -3.34
N SER A 267 17.70 11.03 -2.44
CA SER A 267 18.21 10.57 -1.14
C SER A 267 19.50 9.72 -1.25
N PRO A 268 19.56 8.63 -2.04
CA PRO A 268 20.79 7.84 -2.16
C PRO A 268 21.92 8.62 -2.85
N LEU A 269 21.63 9.52 -3.79
CA LEU A 269 22.64 10.35 -4.44
C LEU A 269 23.27 11.35 -3.46
N ILE A 270 22.43 12.03 -2.68
CA ILE A 270 22.85 12.99 -1.66
C ILE A 270 23.73 12.28 -0.63
N ILE A 271 23.25 11.18 -0.04
CA ILE A 271 24.00 10.44 0.98
C ILE A 271 25.32 9.90 0.40
N GLY A 272 25.28 9.34 -0.81
CA GLY A 272 26.43 8.75 -1.48
C GLY A 272 27.52 9.75 -1.85
N PHE A 273 27.17 10.91 -2.43
CA PHE A 273 28.16 11.90 -2.87
C PHE A 273 28.63 12.85 -1.77
N LEU A 274 27.82 13.14 -0.76
CA LEU A 274 28.20 14.04 0.33
C LEU A 274 28.97 13.35 1.45
N VAL A 275 28.52 12.16 1.87
CA VAL A 275 29.10 11.45 3.03
C VAL A 275 29.95 10.28 2.58
N GLY A 276 29.52 9.57 1.55
CA GLY A 276 30.27 8.48 0.96
C GLY A 276 29.56 7.12 1.03
N PRO A 277 30.17 6.10 0.42
CA PRO A 277 29.52 4.81 0.19
C PRO A 277 29.26 4.00 1.47
N ARG A 278 30.03 4.22 2.55
CA ARG A 278 29.79 3.56 3.85
C ARG A 278 28.48 4.02 4.48
N CYS A 279 28.23 5.33 4.47
CA CYS A 279 26.98 5.90 4.95
C CYS A 279 25.80 5.46 4.08
N LEU A 280 25.99 5.46 2.76
CA LEU A 280 24.96 4.99 1.81
C LEU A 280 24.60 3.53 2.06
N MET A 281 25.57 2.66 2.34
CA MET A 281 25.30 1.25 2.69
C MET A 281 24.45 1.12 3.95
N GLY A 282 24.77 1.88 5.00
CA GLY A 282 23.93 1.98 6.18
C GLY A 282 22.51 2.44 5.81
N ALA A 283 22.39 3.49 5.01
CA ALA A 283 21.10 4.05 4.61
C ALA A 283 20.24 3.08 3.80
N LEU A 284 20.83 2.37 2.85
CA LEU A 284 20.13 1.33 2.09
C LEU A 284 19.67 0.21 3.02
N ALA A 285 20.53 -0.31 3.89
CA ALA A 285 20.16 -1.35 4.86
C ALA A 285 19.03 -0.90 5.80
N GLY A 286 19.11 0.33 6.31
CA GLY A 286 18.10 0.91 7.21
C GLY A 286 16.75 1.06 6.51
N SER A 287 16.75 1.54 5.27
CA SER A 287 15.54 1.72 4.47
C SER A 287 14.85 0.40 4.12
N ILE A 288 15.60 -0.68 3.91
CA ILE A 288 15.05 -2.01 3.64
C ILE A 288 14.33 -2.54 4.89
N VAL A 289 14.99 -2.49 6.05
CA VAL A 289 14.43 -3.06 7.29
C VAL A 289 13.22 -2.26 7.77
N SER A 290 13.34 -0.92 7.87
CA SER A 290 12.21 -0.10 8.33
C SER A 290 11.09 -0.04 7.29
N GLY A 291 11.45 0.02 5.99
CA GLY A 291 10.50 0.05 4.90
C GLY A 291 9.69 -1.23 4.79
N CYS A 292 10.31 -2.40 5.01
CA CYS A 292 9.60 -3.67 5.06
C CYS A 292 8.50 -3.66 6.14
N VAL A 293 8.84 -3.29 7.37
CA VAL A 293 7.88 -3.32 8.49
C VAL A 293 6.80 -2.27 8.30
N LEU A 294 7.16 -1.05 7.89
CA LEU A 294 6.19 0.02 7.65
C LEU A 294 5.24 -0.34 6.50
N ALA A 295 5.78 -0.88 5.39
CA ALA A 295 4.96 -1.25 4.24
C ALA A 295 3.98 -2.39 4.57
N ILE A 296 4.39 -3.40 5.34
CA ILE A 296 3.48 -4.47 5.77
C ILE A 296 2.41 -3.93 6.71
N ALA A 297 2.77 -3.07 7.67
CA ALA A 297 1.81 -2.52 8.62
C ALA A 297 0.75 -1.63 7.95
N MET A 298 1.09 -0.95 6.86
CA MET A 298 0.21 -0.05 6.11
C MET A 298 -0.58 -0.73 4.98
N ALA A 299 -0.16 -1.93 4.54
CA ALA A 299 -0.69 -2.61 3.35
C ALA A 299 -2.09 -3.18 3.56
#